data_AF-A0ABD0RY28-F1
#
_entry.id   AF-A0ABD0RY28-F1
#
_cell.length_a   1.000
_cell.length_b   1.000
_cell.length_c   1.000
_cell.angle_alpha   90.00
_cell.angle_beta   90.00
_cell.angle_gamma   90.00
#
_symmetry.space_group_name_H-M   'P 1'
#
loop_
_entity.id
_entity.type
_entity.pdbx_description
1 polymer ?
#
loop_
_entity_poly.entity_id
_entity_poly.type
_entity_poly.pdbx_seq_one_letter_code
_entity_poly.pdbx_strand_id
1 'polypeptide(L)'
;VTFMLTNTLSSRRRRDVSKSIALSPIQLYRNLAHVSGGQTIEVTKATLSQATAVITDASTSALVTLFQVVRNPAIAENFSFVLDPSLSNVTVYVTGDSPVFTIYSPT
;
A
#
# COMPACT_ATOMS: atom_id res chain seq x y z
N VAL A 1 7.28 -3.36 10.33
CA VAL A 1 6.47 -4.57 10.68
C VAL A 1 5.03 -4.15 10.94
N THR A 2 4.04 -4.90 10.44
CA THR A 2 2.61 -4.56 10.59
C THR A 2 1.94 -5.50 11.59
N PHE A 3 1.14 -4.96 12.51
CA PHE A 3 0.39 -5.74 13.50
C PHE A 3 -1.11 -5.53 13.36
N MET A 4 -1.87 -6.62 13.42
CA MET A 4 -3.33 -6.62 13.57
C MET A 4 -3.68 -6.66 15.06
N LEU A 5 -4.32 -5.60 15.56
CA LEU A 5 -4.70 -5.46 16.96
C LEU A 5 -6.19 -5.71 17.13
N THR A 6 -6.56 -6.59 18.05
CA THR A 6 -7.96 -6.81 18.45
C THR A 6 -8.21 -6.33 19.87
N ASN A 7 -9.47 -6.00 20.17
CA ASN A 7 -9.93 -5.71 21.54
C ASN A 7 -9.35 -4.42 22.17
N THR A 8 -9.05 -3.40 21.36
CA THR A 8 -8.53 -2.10 21.84
C THR A 8 -9.56 -1.29 22.65
N LEU A 9 -10.86 -1.52 22.42
CA LEU A 9 -11.96 -0.83 23.09
C LEU A 9 -12.23 -1.34 24.52
N SER A 10 -12.04 -2.63 24.81
CA SER A 10 -12.20 -3.16 26.17
C SER A 10 -11.07 -2.73 27.11
N SER A 11 -9.92 -2.36 26.56
CA SER A 11 -8.77 -1.85 27.32
C SER A 11 -9.04 -0.47 27.92
N ARG A 12 -9.89 0.37 27.29
CA ARG A 12 -10.26 1.69 27.84
C ARG A 12 -11.11 1.64 29.10
N ARG A 13 -11.83 0.53 29.35
CA ARG A 13 -12.82 0.40 30.43
C ARG A 13 -12.24 -0.08 31.76
N ARG A 14 -10.96 -0.45 31.81
CA ARG A 14 -10.24 -0.81 33.04
C ARG A 14 -9.26 0.29 33.46
N ARG A 15 -9.76 1.52 33.59
CA ARG A 15 -9.05 2.54 34.37
C ARG A 15 -9.64 2.52 35.77
N ASP A 16 -9.19 1.54 36.55
CA ASP A 16 -9.19 1.73 37.99
C ASP A 16 -8.04 0.96 38.64
N VAL A 17 -7.32 1.73 39.47
CA VAL A 17 -6.49 1.32 40.60
C VAL A 17 -5.16 0.59 40.29
N SER A 18 -4.11 1.42 40.25
CA SER A 18 -2.73 1.15 40.70
C SER A 18 -1.89 0.05 40.01
N LYS A 19 -0.84 0.48 39.29
CA LYS A 19 0.57 0.01 39.41
C LYS A 19 1.32 0.11 38.08
N SER A 20 2.41 0.88 38.13
CA SER A 20 3.62 0.73 37.32
C SER A 20 3.52 0.99 35.81
N ILE A 21 4.68 1.32 35.26
CA ILE A 21 5.05 1.58 33.86
C ILE A 21 4.88 0.32 32.98
N ALA A 22 3.80 -0.44 33.17
CA ALA A 22 3.45 -1.54 32.30
C ALA A 22 2.76 -0.96 31.06
N LEU A 23 3.54 -0.72 30.00
CA LEU A 23 2.99 -0.47 28.67
C LEU A 23 1.91 -1.53 28.41
N SER A 24 0.67 -1.12 28.15
CA SER A 24 -0.33 -2.11 27.74
C SER A 24 0.24 -2.87 26.54
N PRO A 25 0.07 -4.19 26.43
CA PRO A 25 0.62 -4.96 25.31
C PRO A 25 0.28 -4.35 23.94
N ILE A 26 -0.91 -3.73 23.83
CA ILE A 26 -1.37 -2.99 22.65
C ILE A 26 -0.47 -1.79 22.35
N GLN A 27 -0.08 -1.02 23.37
CA GLN A 27 0.79 0.13 23.22
C GLN A 27 2.22 -0.28 22.83
N LEU A 28 2.71 -1.42 23.31
CA LEU A 28 3.99 -1.98 22.88
C LEU A 28 3.99 -2.25 21.38
N TYR A 29 2.97 -2.95 20.86
CA TYR A 29 2.87 -3.26 19.43
C TYR A 29 2.74 -2.00 18.55
N ARG A 30 2.07 -0.95 19.05
CA ARG A 30 2.05 0.36 18.38
C ARG A 30 3.43 1.00 18.29
N ASN A 31 4.18 1.01 19.38
CA ASN A 31 5.53 1.58 19.39
C ASN A 31 6.48 0.80 18.47
N LEU A 32 6.40 -0.54 18.46
CA LEU A 32 7.21 -1.39 17.59
C LEU A 32 6.88 -1.20 16.11
N ALA A 33 5.59 -1.11 15.76
CA ALA A 33 5.18 -0.77 14.40
C ALA A 33 5.78 0.57 13.99
N HIS A 34 5.63 1.59 14.83
CA HIS A 34 6.10 2.95 14.55
C HIS A 34 7.62 3.02 14.34
N VAL A 35 8.42 2.45 15.24
CA VAL A 35 9.89 2.45 15.13
C VAL A 35 10.38 1.67 13.92
N SER A 36 9.66 0.63 13.50
CA SER A 36 10.00 -0.16 12.31
C SER A 36 9.47 0.42 11.00
N GLY A 37 8.88 1.63 11.01
CA GLY A 37 8.21 2.22 9.83
C GLY A 37 6.97 1.45 9.37
N GLY A 38 6.48 0.51 10.17
CA GLY A 38 5.26 -0.23 9.92
C GLY A 38 4.03 0.42 10.55
N GLN A 39 2.89 -0.26 10.47
CA GLN A 39 1.59 0.27 10.87
C GLN A 39 0.87 -0.70 11.81
N THR A 40 -0.01 -0.17 12.65
CA THR A 40 -0.96 -0.99 13.41
C THR A 40 -2.35 -0.81 12.86
N ILE A 41 -3.03 -1.92 12.60
CA ILE A 41 -4.40 -1.93 12.10
C ILE A 41 -5.29 -2.48 13.21
N GLU A 42 -6.28 -1.68 13.62
CA GLU A 42 -7.24 -2.10 14.64
C GLU A 42 -8.45 -2.75 14.00
N VAL A 43 -8.71 -3.99 14.37
CA VAL A 43 -9.83 -4.79 13.88
C VAL A 43 -10.54 -5.48 15.03
N THR A 44 -11.84 -5.74 14.89
CA THR A 44 -12.51 -6.62 15.85
C THR A 44 -12.17 -8.07 15.53
N LYS A 45 -12.38 -9.00 16.49
CA LYS A 45 -12.21 -10.42 16.20
C LYS A 45 -13.13 -10.90 15.07
N ALA A 46 -14.34 -10.34 14.99
CA ALA A 46 -15.32 -10.69 13.96
C ALA A 46 -14.88 -10.24 12.56
N THR A 47 -14.17 -9.11 12.46
CA THR A 47 -13.78 -8.52 11.17
C THR A 47 -12.33 -8.83 10.78
N LEU A 48 -11.57 -9.56 11.60
CA LEU A 48 -10.15 -9.84 11.34
C LEU A 48 -9.95 -10.58 10.01
N SER A 49 -10.70 -11.64 9.75
CA SER A 49 -10.57 -12.42 8.52
C SER A 49 -10.93 -11.60 7.27
N GLN A 50 -11.99 -10.78 7.36
CA GLN A 50 -12.38 -9.87 6.28
C GLN A 50 -11.31 -8.82 6.00
N ALA A 51 -10.75 -8.20 7.04
CA ALA A 51 -9.68 -7.21 6.90
C ALA A 51 -8.43 -7.83 6.26
N THR A 52 -8.04 -9.04 6.68
CA THR A 52 -6.93 -9.76 6.06
C THR A 52 -7.20 -10.03 4.58
N ALA A 53 -8.40 -10.52 4.21
CA ALA A 53 -8.75 -10.78 2.83
C ALA A 53 -8.65 -9.51 1.95
N VAL A 54 -9.20 -8.39 2.41
CA VAL A 54 -9.13 -7.09 1.71
C VAL A 54 -7.69 -6.61 1.56
N ILE A 55 -6.86 -6.73 2.60
CA ILE A 55 -5.46 -6.31 2.53
C ILE A 55 -4.67 -7.20 1.60
N THR A 56 -4.89 -8.51 1.64
CA THR A 56 -4.26 -9.45 0.70
C THR A 56 -4.62 -9.07 -0.72
N ASP A 57 -5.91 -8.90 -1.02
CA ASP A 57 -6.40 -8.50 -2.35
C ASP A 57 -5.80 -7.16 -2.82
N ALA A 58 -5.83 -6.14 -1.96
CA ALA A 58 -5.26 -4.82 -2.25
C ALA A 58 -3.73 -4.84 -2.38
N SER A 59 -3.03 -5.73 -1.68
CA SER A 59 -1.57 -5.88 -1.77
C SER A 59 -1.16 -6.76 -2.95
N THR A 60 -2.02 -7.67 -3.41
CA THR A 60 -1.80 -8.45 -4.64
C THR A 60 -2.07 -7.64 -5.90
N SER A 61 -2.91 -6.60 -5.84
CA SER A 61 -3.15 -5.65 -6.94
C SER A 61 -2.11 -4.52 -6.97
N ALA A 62 -0.82 -4.88 -6.88
CA ALA A 62 0.26 -3.90 -7.00
C ALA A 62 0.37 -3.43 -8.46
N LEU A 63 -0.41 -2.41 -8.82
CA LEU A 63 -0.17 -1.65 -10.04
C LEU A 63 1.16 -0.91 -9.90
N VAL A 64 2.08 -1.15 -10.83
CA VAL A 64 3.39 -0.50 -10.85
C VAL A 64 3.46 0.43 -12.06
N THR A 65 3.98 1.63 -11.86
CA THR A 65 4.32 2.53 -12.96
C THR A 65 5.67 2.12 -13.52
N LEU A 66 5.68 1.59 -14.75
CA LEU A 66 6.89 1.10 -15.40
C LEU A 66 7.69 2.24 -16.06
N PHE A 67 6.97 3.22 -16.60
CA PHE A 67 7.54 4.33 -17.34
C PHE A 67 6.59 5.54 -17.24
N GLN A 68 7.16 6.71 -16.95
CA GLN A 68 6.43 7.98 -16.95
C GLN A 68 7.35 9.08 -17.48
N VAL A 69 6.85 9.85 -18.43
CA VAL A 69 7.52 11.04 -18.96
C VAL A 69 6.50 12.15 -19.10
N VAL A 70 6.90 13.36 -18.71
CA VAL A 70 6.15 14.60 -18.89
C VAL A 70 7.06 15.59 -19.60
N ARG A 71 6.59 16.22 -20.68
CA ARG A 71 7.39 17.14 -21.49
C ARG A 71 6.67 18.46 -21.71
N ASN A 72 7.46 19.53 -21.70
CA ASN A 72 7.05 20.87 -22.06
C ASN A 72 8.29 21.60 -22.62
N PRO A 73 8.35 21.96 -23.92
CA PRO A 73 7.31 21.84 -24.94
C PRO A 73 7.13 20.40 -25.45
N ALA A 74 6.00 20.13 -26.13
CA ALA A 74 5.71 18.84 -26.75
C ALA A 74 6.58 18.62 -28.00
N ILE A 75 7.66 17.86 -27.84
CA ILE A 75 8.56 17.46 -28.93
C ILE A 75 8.28 15.99 -29.25
N ALA A 76 8.19 15.66 -30.54
CA ALA A 76 8.01 14.29 -31.01
C ALA A 76 9.30 13.48 -30.77
N GLU A 77 9.21 12.43 -29.95
CA GLU A 77 10.34 11.58 -29.58
C GLU A 77 9.91 10.13 -29.41
N ASN A 78 10.89 9.22 -29.49
CA ASN A 78 10.68 7.80 -29.27
C ASN A 78 11.12 7.43 -27.84
N PHE A 79 10.28 6.66 -27.15
CA PHE A 79 10.58 6.11 -25.84
C PHE A 79 10.63 4.59 -25.91
N SER A 80 11.60 4.00 -25.24
CA SER A 80 11.75 2.55 -25.13
C SER A 80 12.02 2.18 -23.68
N PHE A 81 11.35 1.13 -23.21
CA PHE A 81 11.51 0.59 -21.88
C PHE A 81 11.31 -0.93 -21.94
N VAL A 82 11.89 -1.64 -20.98
CA VAL A 82 11.82 -3.10 -20.92
C VAL A 82 10.63 -3.50 -20.04
N LEU A 83 9.84 -4.46 -20.52
CA LEU A 83 8.79 -5.09 -19.74
C LEU A 83 9.31 -6.39 -19.12
N ASP A 84 9.06 -6.58 -17.83
CA ASP A 84 9.34 -7.85 -17.17
C ASP A 84 8.28 -8.91 -17.56
N PRO A 85 8.66 -10.17 -17.83
CA PRO A 85 7.72 -11.22 -18.23
C PRO A 85 6.63 -11.56 -17.20
N SER A 86 6.83 -11.22 -15.92
CA SER A 86 5.84 -11.46 -14.86
C SER A 86 4.68 -10.45 -14.87
N LEU A 87 4.80 -9.36 -15.63
CA LEU A 87 3.77 -8.34 -15.72
C LEU A 87 2.57 -8.84 -16.53
N SER A 88 1.36 -8.51 -16.05
CA SER A 88 0.11 -8.77 -16.75
C SER A 88 -0.74 -7.49 -16.80
N ASN A 89 -1.63 -7.39 -17.79
CA ASN A 89 -2.58 -6.27 -17.93
C ASN A 89 -1.92 -4.88 -18.03
N VAL A 90 -0.86 -4.76 -18.82
CA VAL A 90 -0.15 -3.49 -19.05
C VAL A 90 -1.08 -2.47 -19.72
N THR A 91 -1.27 -1.32 -19.08
CA THR A 91 -2.09 -0.22 -19.59
C THR A 91 -1.22 1.00 -19.86
N VAL A 92 -1.41 1.65 -21.00
CA VAL A 92 -0.67 2.86 -21.40
C VAL A 92 -1.63 4.06 -21.39
N TYR A 93 -1.25 5.11 -20.65
CA TYR A 93 -1.98 6.37 -20.64
C TYR A 93 -1.18 7.43 -21.41
N VAL A 94 -1.75 7.91 -22.53
CA VAL A 94 -1.19 9.03 -23.30
C VAL A 94 -2.13 10.23 -23.13
N THR A 95 -1.58 11.35 -22.69
CA THR A 95 -2.35 12.58 -22.41
C THR A 95 -1.68 13.77 -23.07
N GLY A 96 -2.46 14.73 -23.56
CA GLY A 96 -1.99 15.92 -24.28
C GLY A 96 -3.01 16.43 -25.31
N ASP A 97 -2.68 17.53 -25.99
CA ASP A 97 -3.52 18.09 -27.06
C ASP A 97 -3.30 17.30 -28.36
N SER A 98 -4.34 16.60 -28.82
CA SER A 98 -4.37 15.82 -30.07
C SER A 98 -3.13 14.91 -30.29
N PRO A 99 -2.81 14.00 -29.35
CA PRO A 99 -1.60 13.19 -29.44
C PRO A 99 -1.71 12.17 -30.59
N VAL A 100 -0.65 12.09 -31.40
CA VAL A 100 -0.46 11.03 -32.41
C VAL A 100 0.74 10.20 -31.99
N PHE A 101 0.55 8.90 -31.82
CA PHE A 101 1.61 7.99 -31.36
C PHE A 101 1.48 6.62 -32.02
N THR A 102 2.60 5.91 -32.08
CA THR A 102 2.69 4.54 -32.57
C THR A 102 3.35 3.68 -31.51
N ILE A 103 2.76 2.53 -31.20
CA ILE A 103 3.32 1.55 -30.27
C ILE A 103 3.79 0.35 -31.09
N TYR A 104 5.02 -0.08 -30.86
CA TYR A 104 5.59 -1.28 -31.48
C TYR A 104 6.25 -2.16 -30.43
N SER A 105 6.13 -3.48 -30.60
CA SER A 105 6.91 -4.45 -29.83
C SER A 105 8.27 -4.62 -30.52
N PRO A 106 9.40 -4.70 -29.79
CA PRO A 106 10.73 -4.67 -30.40
C PRO A 106 11.10 -5.88 -31.26
N THR A 107 10.36 -7.00 -31.17
CA THR A 107 10.67 -8.33 -31.79
C THR A 107 12.12 -8.78 -31.68
#